data_AF-A0A380NYR2-F1
#
_entry.id   AF-A0A380NYR2-F1
#
_cell.length_a   1.000
_cell.length_b   1.000
_cell.length_c   1.000
_cell.angle_alpha   90.00
_cell.angle_beta   90.00
_cell.angle_gamma   90.00
#
_symmetry.space_group_name_H-M   'P 1'
#
loop_
_entity.id
_entity.type
_entity.pdbx_description
1 polymer ?
#
loop_
_entity_poly.entity_id
_entity_poly.type
_entity_poly.pdbx_seq_one_letter_code
_entity_poly.pdbx_strand_id
1 'polypeptide(L)'
;MAEKLHIALLFGGNSSEHDVSKRSALNIYQAMDKNKYDVDVFLVSKNGTVINPTDSMRVLQGNLKTESLKRLKQRLIHITHWHL
;
A
#
# COMPACT_ATOMS: atom_id res chain seq x y z
N MET A 1 -2.97 27.69 13.08
CA MET A 1 -2.26 26.67 12.28
C MET A 1 -3.14 26.37 11.09
N ALA A 2 -2.60 26.41 9.86
CA ALA A 2 -3.37 25.98 8.70
C ALA A 2 -3.53 24.45 8.76
N GLU A 3 -4.74 23.96 8.51
CA GLU A 3 -5.02 22.52 8.43
C GLU A 3 -4.23 21.92 7.26
N LYS A 4 -3.58 20.78 7.48
CA LYS A 4 -2.88 20.07 6.40
C LYS A 4 -3.90 19.44 5.48
N LEU A 5 -3.64 19.47 4.18
CA LEU A 5 -4.51 18.80 3.22
C LEU A 5 -4.25 17.29 3.26
N HIS A 6 -5.30 16.51 3.49
CA HIS A 6 -5.24 15.05 3.50
C HIS A 6 -5.28 14.51 2.06
N ILE A 7 -4.27 13.72 1.70
CA ILE A 7 -4.09 13.15 0.36
C ILE A 7 -4.00 11.63 0.45
N ALA A 8 -4.83 10.93 -0.32
CA ALA A 8 -4.73 9.49 -0.50
C ALA A 8 -3.91 9.18 -1.76
N LEU A 9 -2.73 8.56 -1.60
CA LEU A 9 -1.86 8.11 -2.68
C LEU A 9 -2.12 6.64 -2.99
N LEU A 10 -2.72 6.37 -4.15
CA LEU A 10 -3.03 5.03 -4.64
C LEU A 10 -1.98 4.54 -5.63
N PHE A 11 -1.50 3.30 -5.48
CA PHE A 11 -0.53 2.69 -6.40
C PHE A 11 -0.74 1.17 -6.53
N GLY A 12 -0.13 0.55 -7.54
CA GLY A 12 -0.27 -0.88 -7.84
C GLY A 12 -1.20 -1.15 -9.03
N GLY A 13 -2.16 -2.07 -8.88
CA GLY A 13 -3.09 -2.50 -9.92
C GLY A 13 -2.67 -3.79 -10.65
N ASN A 14 -3.57 -4.26 -11.53
CA ASN A 14 -3.41 -5.48 -12.32
C ASN A 14 -2.69 -5.21 -13.65
N SER A 15 -1.40 -4.91 -13.61
CA SER A 15 -0.64 -4.73 -14.86
C SER A 15 0.80 -5.25 -14.79
N SER A 16 1.40 -5.45 -15.97
CA SER A 16 2.83 -5.71 -16.14
C SER A 16 3.69 -4.52 -15.69
N GLU A 17 3.13 -3.32 -15.60
CA GLU A 17 3.78 -2.11 -15.06
C GLU A 17 3.69 -1.98 -13.52
N HIS A 18 3.31 -3.04 -12.79
CA HIS A 18 3.22 -3.02 -11.32
C HIS A 18 4.48 -2.48 -10.62
N ASP A 19 5.67 -2.78 -11.16
CA ASP A 19 6.93 -2.25 -10.63
C ASP A 19 7.20 -0.79 -11.01
N VAL A 20 6.63 -0.31 -12.12
CA VAL A 20 6.69 1.09 -12.52
C VAL A 20 5.80 1.93 -11.61
N SER A 21 4.57 1.49 -11.35
CA SER A 21 3.62 2.18 -10.45
C SER A 21 4.21 2.39 -9.06
N LYS A 22 4.90 1.38 -8.50
CA LYS A 22 5.58 1.49 -7.20
C LYS A 22 6.68 2.57 -7.19
N ARG A 23 7.53 2.59 -8.22
CA ARG A 23 8.63 3.58 -8.31
C ARG A 23 8.08 5.00 -8.46
N SER A 24 7.06 5.18 -9.29
CA SER A 24 6.40 6.49 -9.45
C SER A 24 5.77 6.97 -8.16
N ALA A 25 5.03 6.10 -7.46
CA ALA A 25 4.42 6.43 -6.18
C ALA A 25 5.46 6.77 -5.11
N LEU A 26 6.59 6.05 -5.06
CA LEU A 26 7.67 6.34 -4.11
C LEU A 26 8.28 7.72 -4.36
N ASN A 27 8.57 8.05 -5.63
CA ASN A 27 9.13 9.34 -6.01
C ASN A 27 8.17 10.49 -5.66
N ILE A 28 6.87 10.34 -5.97
CA ILE A 28 5.85 11.34 -5.62
C ILE A 28 5.74 11.49 -4.10
N TYR A 29 5.72 10.38 -3.37
CA TYR A 29 5.67 10.41 -1.90
C TYR A 29 6.87 11.12 -1.28
N GLN A 30 8.08 10.88 -1.80
CA GLN A 30 9.30 11.53 -1.32
C GLN A 30 9.36 13.02 -1.66
N ALA A 31 8.81 13.42 -2.81
CA ALA A 31 8.78 14.82 -3.24
C ALA A 31 7.71 15.68 -2.55
N MET A 32 6.71 15.06 -1.90
CA MET A 32 5.62 15.79 -1.22
C MET A 32 6.08 16.52 0.05
N ASP A 33 5.65 17.77 0.19
CA ASP A 33 5.85 18.59 1.38
C ASP A 33 4.98 18.10 2.56
N LYS A 34 5.60 17.42 3.52
CA LYS A 34 4.93 16.85 4.71
C LYS A 34 4.46 17.90 5.72
N ASN A 35 4.84 19.17 5.54
CA ASN A 35 4.30 20.27 6.33
C ASN A 35 2.94 20.73 5.80
N LYS A 36 2.69 20.54 4.49
CA LYS A 36 1.44 20.92 3.83
C LYS A 36 0.45 19.77 3.70
N TYR A 37 0.96 18.56 3.51
CA TYR A 37 0.15 17.38 3.22
C TYR A 37 0.29 16.32 4.30
N ASP A 38 -0.86 15.76 4.69
CA ASP A 38 -0.93 14.49 5.39
C ASP A 38 -1.26 13.40 4.36
N VAL A 39 -0.43 12.37 4.25
CA VAL A 39 -0.45 11.46 3.11
C VAL A 39 -0.64 10.02 3.55
N ASP A 40 -1.81 9.47 3.26
CA ASP A 40 -2.09 8.05 3.39
C ASP A 40 -1.79 7.32 2.09
N VAL A 41 -1.12 6.18 2.21
CA VAL A 41 -0.66 5.39 1.07
C VAL A 41 -1.46 4.11 0.99
N PHE A 42 -2.05 3.81 -0.17
CA PHE A 42 -2.89 2.65 -0.39
C PHE A 42 -2.42 1.84 -1.60
N LEU A 43 -2.12 0.56 -1.38
CA LEU A 43 -1.78 -0.39 -2.42
C LEU A 43 -3.05 -1.07 -2.93
N VAL A 44 -3.29 -0.99 -4.23
CA VAL A 44 -4.26 -1.80 -4.95
C VAL A 44 -3.56 -3.05 -5.44
N SER A 45 -3.95 -4.22 -4.92
CA SER A 45 -3.42 -5.50 -5.36
C SER A 45 -3.85 -5.82 -6.79
N LYS A 46 -3.17 -6.78 -7.45
CA LYS A 46 -3.56 -7.27 -8.79
C LYS A 46 -4.99 -7.83 -8.84
N ASN A 47 -5.55 -8.22 -7.69
CA ASN A 47 -6.91 -8.75 -7.60
C ASN A 47 -7.95 -7.63 -7.34
N GLY A 48 -7.55 -6.35 -7.39
CA GLY A 48 -8.44 -5.21 -7.13
C GLY A 48 -8.68 -4.90 -5.65
N THR A 49 -8.13 -5.70 -4.72
CA THR A 49 -8.28 -5.46 -3.28
C THR A 49 -7.34 -4.36 -2.80
N VAL A 50 -7.87 -3.40 -2.04
CA VAL A 50 -7.10 -2.36 -1.36
C VAL A 50 -6.48 -2.91 -0.07
N ILE A 51 -5.21 -2.61 0.15
CA ILE A 51 -4.46 -3.00 1.35
C ILE A 51 -4.48 -1.83 2.35
N ASN A 52 -4.42 -2.14 3.65
CA ASN A 52 -4.41 -1.12 4.70
C ASN A 52 -3.19 -0.17 4.54
N PRO A 53 -3.26 1.06 5.09
CA PRO A 53 -2.20 2.05 4.93
C PRO A 53 -0.81 1.60 5.39
N THR A 54 -0.73 0.93 6.54
CA THR A 54 0.53 0.48 7.14
C THR A 54 1.26 -0.51 6.23
N ASP A 55 0.57 -1.55 5.76
CA ASP A 55 1.16 -2.56 4.88
C ASP A 55 1.45 -1.99 3.48
N SER A 56 0.60 -1.09 3.00
CA SER A 56 0.82 -0.37 1.74
C SER A 56 2.10 0.45 1.77
N MET A 57 2.34 1.18 2.87
CA MET A 57 3.57 1.93 3.08
C MET A 57 4.81 1.01 3.12
N ARG A 58 4.72 -0.13 3.79
CA ARG A 58 5.83 -1.10 3.84
C ARG A 58 6.17 -1.66 2.46
N VAL A 59 5.17 -1.87 1.60
CA VAL A 59 5.40 -2.28 0.20
C VAL A 59 6.02 -1.14 -0.61
N LEU A 60 5.53 0.10 -0.43
CA LEU A 60 6.06 1.27 -1.12
C LEU A 60 7.55 1.49 -0.81
N GLN A 61 7.95 1.30 0.45
CA GLN A 61 9.34 1.42 0.92
C GLN A 61 10.23 0.22 0.57
N GLY A 62 9.68 -0.85 -0.02
CA GLY A 62 10.43 -2.08 -0.34
C GLY A 62 10.71 -3.00 0.86
N ASN A 63 10.20 -2.67 2.04
CA ASN A 63 10.37 -3.43 3.29
C ASN A 63 9.46 -4.67 3.37
N LEU A 64 8.54 -4.81 2.42
CA LEU A 64 7.70 -5.99 2.22
C LEU A 64 7.54 -6.26 0.73
N LYS A 65 7.78 -7.50 0.31
CA LYS A 65 7.36 -7.97 -1.01
C LYS A 65 5.86 -8.21 -0.99
N THR A 66 5.15 -7.71 -2.00
CA THR A 66 3.68 -7.86 -2.17
C THR A 66 3.23 -9.33 -2.04
N GLU A 67 4.06 -10.27 -2.49
CA GLU A 67 3.82 -11.72 -2.40
C GLU A 67 3.76 -12.25 -0.96
N SER A 68 4.56 -11.67 -0.06
CA SER A 68 4.61 -12.07 1.35
C SER A 68 3.35 -11.65 2.09
N LEU A 69 2.75 -10.49 1.74
CA LEU A 69 1.46 -10.06 2.30
C LEU A 69 0.31 -10.96 1.86
N LYS A 70 0.31 -11.40 0.59
CA LYS A 70 -0.65 -12.37 0.07
C LYS A 70 -0.59 -13.67 0.87
N ARG A 71 0.62 -14.20 1.10
CA ARG A 71 0.84 -15.41 1.92
C ARG A 71 0.40 -15.23 3.38
N LEU A 72 0.66 -14.08 3.99
CA LEU A 72 0.26 -13.82 5.38
C LEU A 72 -1.25 -13.75 5.54
N LYS A 73 -1.96 -13.01 4.67
CA LYS A 73 -3.42 -12.95 4.69
C LYS A 73 -4.05 -14.31 4.39
N GLN A 74 -3.52 -15.06 3.44
CA GLN A 74 -4.04 -16.39 3.11
C GLN A 74 -3.83 -17.41 4.23
N ARG A 75 -2.69 -17.34 4.95
CA ARG A 75 -2.46 -18.14 6.17
C ARG A 75 -3.39 -17.75 7.31
N LEU A 76 -3.65 -16.45 7.51
CA LEU A 76 -4.57 -15.96 8.53
C LEU A 76 -6.01 -16.47 8.30
N ILE A 77 -6.48 -16.49 7.05
CA ILE A 77 -7.82 -17.04 6.69
C ILE A 77 -7.94 -18.54 7.02
N HIS A 78 -6.84 -19.28 6.94
CA HIS A 78 -6.80 -20.70 7.32
C HIS A 78 -6.76 -20.92 8.84
N ILE A 79 -6.17 -19.99 9.60
CA ILE A 79 -6.08 -20.10 11.08
C ILE A 79 -7.43 -19.78 11.74
N THR A 80 -8.27 -18.94 11.12
CA THR A 80 -9.59 -18.59 11.65
C THR A 80 -10.69 -19.62 11.36
N HIS A 81 -10.38 -20.74 10.67
CA HIS A 81 -11.34 -21.82 10.35
C HIS A 81 -11.22 -23.07 11.25
N TRP A 82 -10.47 -22.99 12.36
CA TRP A 82 -10.40 -24.08 13.34
C TRP A 82 -11.09 -23.67 14.65
N HIS A 83 -12.42 -23.69 14.66
CA HIS A 83 -13.29 -24.05 15.79
C HIS A 83 -14.74 -23.78 15.37
N LEU A 84 -15.36 -24.78 14.74
CA LEU A 84 -16.78 -25.15 14.82
C LEU A 84 -16.91 -26.57 14.26
#